data_AF-A0A963H4I0-F1
#
_entry.id   AF-A0A963H4I0-F1
#
_cell.length_a   1.000
_cell.length_b   1.000
_cell.length_c   1.000
_cell.angle_alpha   90.00
_cell.angle_beta   90.00
_cell.angle_gamma   90.00
#
_symmetry.space_group_name_H-M   'P 1'
#
loop_
_entity.id
_entity.type
_entity.pdbx_description
1 polymer ?
#
loop_
_entity_poly.entity_id
_entity_poly.type
_entity_poly.pdbx_seq_one_letter_code
_entity_poly.pdbx_strand_id
1 'polypeptide(L)'
;MQLLTTTRDALLGPLQSVSGIVEKRHTLPILSNVLIEKRGDQLTLLATDIEIQIRTTAQVSGSGDDVDITVGARKLQDILRALPGDHDIALSLDENRMTVKAGRSRFQLQTLPAADYPRLSVAEGEGVRFSVPQNAFKKQLALVQYAMAQQDIRYYLNGLLTMVDGGTLRMVATDGHRLAYAESAIAGEHPRTEVILPRKTVTELARQLGDTDEPLDIVIAGNQIVFRFGPIELISKLIDGKFPDYERVIPQNHPK
;
A
#
# COMPACT_ATOMS: atom_id res chain seq x y z
N MET A 1 29.45 -3.48 9.44
CA MET A 1 28.76 -4.70 8.94
C MET A 1 28.30 -4.49 7.50
N GLN A 2 28.55 -5.42 6.58
CA GLN A 2 28.06 -5.32 5.20
C GLN A 2 26.67 -5.94 5.12
N LEU A 3 25.68 -5.16 4.69
CA LEU A 3 24.29 -5.59 4.66
C LEU A 3 23.96 -6.28 3.34
N LEU A 4 24.30 -5.63 2.24
CA LEU A 4 23.87 -6.05 0.91
C LEU A 4 24.76 -5.42 -0.16
N THR A 5 24.99 -6.15 -1.23
CA THR A 5 25.52 -5.60 -2.49
C THR A 5 24.63 -6.08 -3.61
N THR A 6 23.98 -5.16 -4.31
CA THR A 6 23.00 -5.51 -5.36
C THR A 6 22.86 -4.37 -6.37
N THR A 7 22.11 -4.61 -7.44
CA THR A 7 21.84 -3.58 -8.45
C THR A 7 20.95 -2.47 -7.90
N ARG A 8 21.08 -1.27 -8.45
CA ARG A 8 20.25 -0.11 -8.08
C ARG A 8 18.76 -0.40 -8.20
N ASP A 9 18.36 -1.06 -9.29
CA ASP A 9 16.95 -1.28 -9.61
C ASP A 9 16.33 -2.36 -8.70
N ALA A 10 17.12 -3.33 -8.23
CA ALA A 10 16.70 -4.32 -7.23
C ALA A 10 16.33 -3.69 -5.87
N LEU A 11 16.88 -2.51 -5.55
CA LEU A 11 16.50 -1.74 -4.36
C LEU A 11 15.41 -0.70 -4.65
N LEU A 12 15.56 0.03 -5.76
CA LEU A 12 14.71 1.18 -6.06
C LEU A 12 13.26 0.78 -6.35
N GLY A 13 13.03 -0.30 -7.10
CA GLY A 13 11.68 -0.77 -7.42
C GLY A 13 10.86 -1.11 -6.16
N PRO A 14 11.33 -2.04 -5.31
CA PRO A 14 10.67 -2.37 -4.05
C PRO A 14 10.47 -1.17 -3.12
N LEU A 15 11.47 -0.27 -3.05
CA LEU A 15 11.37 0.95 -2.24
C LEU A 15 10.26 1.88 -2.76
N GLN A 16 10.13 2.03 -4.08
CA GLN A 16 9.06 2.82 -4.68
C GLN A 16 7.66 2.25 -4.41
N SER A 17 7.53 0.93 -4.33
CA SER A 17 6.24 0.27 -4.04
C SER A 17 5.71 0.66 -2.67
N VAL A 18 6.57 0.67 -1.64
CA VAL A 18 6.16 0.96 -0.26
C VAL A 18 6.17 2.45 0.12
N SER A 19 6.92 3.29 -0.59
CA SER A 19 7.13 4.69 -0.18
C SER A 19 5.93 5.62 -0.39
N GLY A 20 4.87 5.19 -1.11
CA GLY A 20 3.70 6.04 -1.42
C GLY A 20 2.94 6.53 -0.19
N ILE A 21 2.97 5.75 0.90
CA ILE A 21 2.28 6.08 2.16
C ILE A 21 3.13 6.89 3.15
N VAL A 22 4.42 7.09 2.86
CA VAL A 22 5.35 7.80 3.75
C VAL A 22 5.14 9.31 3.60
N GLU A 23 4.59 9.95 4.63
CA GLU A 23 4.35 11.39 4.64
C GLU A 23 5.59 12.20 5.01
N LYS A 24 5.59 13.49 4.65
CA LYS A 24 6.74 14.38 4.88
C LYS A 24 6.91 14.77 6.35
N ARG A 25 5.83 14.78 7.14
CA ARG A 25 5.83 15.20 8.54
C ARG A 25 4.94 14.26 9.34
N HIS A 26 5.57 13.51 10.22
CA HIS A 26 4.92 12.65 11.19
C HIS A 26 5.26 13.14 12.60
N THR A 27 4.33 12.96 13.53
CA THR A 27 4.60 13.14 14.96
C THR A 27 5.63 12.13 15.46
N LEU A 28 5.64 10.92 14.87
CA LEU A 28 6.61 9.86 15.11
C LEU A 28 7.64 9.82 13.97
N PRO A 29 8.90 10.26 14.18
CA PRO A 29 9.91 10.34 13.13
C PRO A 29 10.18 9.01 12.42
N ILE A 30 10.04 7.89 13.13
CA ILE A 30 10.28 6.54 12.58
C ILE A 30 9.31 6.17 11.44
N LEU A 31 8.12 6.76 11.39
CA LEU A 31 7.16 6.55 10.28
C LEU A 31 7.59 7.24 8.97
N SER A 32 8.59 8.12 9.02
CA SER A 32 9.24 8.65 7.81
C SER A 32 10.31 7.70 7.23
N ASN A 33 10.63 6.63 7.98
CA ASN A 33 11.52 5.57 7.53
C ASN A 33 10.74 4.44 6.86
N VAL A 34 11.45 3.72 6.00
CA VAL A 34 11.09 2.37 5.58
C VAL A 34 11.84 1.40 6.48
N LEU A 35 11.19 0.32 6.90
CA LEU A 35 11.82 -0.84 7.51
C LEU A 35 12.35 -1.75 6.39
N ILE A 36 13.62 -2.13 6.50
CA ILE A 36 14.30 -3.04 5.57
C ILE A 36 14.76 -4.24 6.38
N GLU A 37 14.29 -5.42 5.99
CA GLU A 37 14.63 -6.70 6.60
C GLU A 37 15.30 -7.56 5.54
N LYS A 38 16.54 -7.97 5.77
CA LYS A 38 17.25 -8.91 4.91
C LYS A 38 17.37 -10.25 5.63
N ARG A 39 16.96 -11.31 4.95
CA ARG A 39 17.11 -12.71 5.39
C ARG A 39 17.63 -13.54 4.22
N GLY A 40 18.89 -13.97 4.28
CA GLY A 40 19.55 -14.59 3.13
C GLY A 40 19.47 -13.73 1.88
N ASP A 41 18.89 -14.27 0.80
CA ASP A 41 18.66 -13.60 -0.49
C ASP A 41 17.30 -12.88 -0.59
N GLN A 42 16.51 -12.87 0.48
CA GLN A 42 15.23 -12.17 0.52
C GLN A 42 15.35 -10.81 1.19
N LEU A 43 14.92 -9.77 0.48
CA LEU A 43 14.74 -8.42 0.99
C LEU A 43 13.25 -8.13 1.18
N THR A 44 12.85 -7.78 2.39
CA THR A 44 11.51 -7.28 2.70
C THR A 44 11.61 -5.78 2.98
N LEU A 45 10.74 -5.00 2.34
CA LEU A 45 10.56 -3.58 2.67
C LEU A 45 9.15 -3.38 3.20
N LEU A 46 9.03 -2.59 4.26
CA LEU A 46 7.77 -2.28 4.90
C LEU A 46 7.71 -0.78 5.23
N ALA A 47 6.62 -0.15 4.83
CA ALA A 47 6.27 1.20 5.28
C ALA A 47 4.91 1.16 5.98
N THR A 48 4.71 2.04 6.95
CA THR A 48 3.41 2.21 7.60
C THR A 48 3.23 3.65 8.09
N ASP A 49 1.98 4.09 8.19
CA ASP A 49 1.58 5.29 8.93
C ASP A 49 0.65 4.98 10.11
N ILE A 50 0.58 3.70 10.53
CA ILE A 50 -0.32 3.15 11.57
C ILE A 50 -1.78 2.96 11.10
N GLU A 51 -2.19 3.52 9.97
CA GLU A 51 -3.51 3.31 9.37
C GLU A 51 -3.44 2.37 8.15
N ILE A 52 -2.39 2.53 7.34
CA ILE A 52 -2.05 1.68 6.21
C ILE A 52 -0.62 1.16 6.35
N GLN A 53 -0.40 -0.09 5.98
CA GLN A 53 0.90 -0.73 5.86
C GLN A 53 1.05 -1.33 4.47
N ILE A 54 2.18 -1.08 3.82
CA ILE A 54 2.56 -1.75 2.57
C ILE A 54 3.84 -2.51 2.83
N ARG A 55 3.81 -3.80 2.52
CA ARG A 55 4.96 -4.70 2.54
C ARG A 55 5.21 -5.20 1.12
N THR A 56 6.47 -5.26 0.71
CA THR A 56 6.88 -5.92 -0.53
C THR A 56 8.10 -6.80 -0.28
N THR A 57 8.25 -7.84 -1.08
CA THR A 57 9.44 -8.69 -1.08
C THR A 57 10.18 -8.59 -2.41
N ALA A 58 11.49 -8.78 -2.39
CA ALA A 58 12.33 -8.86 -3.56
C ALA A 58 13.45 -9.88 -3.33
N GLN A 59 13.80 -10.60 -4.40
CA GLN A 59 15.01 -11.41 -4.41
C GLN A 59 16.19 -10.49 -4.68
N VAL A 60 17.20 -10.56 -3.82
CA VAL A 60 18.44 -9.81 -3.97
C VAL A 60 19.60 -10.79 -4.03
N SER A 61 20.30 -10.79 -5.16
CA SER A 61 21.55 -11.55 -5.29
C SER A 61 22.65 -10.74 -4.60
N GLY A 62 23.24 -11.26 -3.53
CA GLY A 62 24.32 -10.57 -2.84
C GLY A 62 24.71 -11.21 -1.50
N SER A 63 25.99 -11.10 -1.15
CA SER A 63 26.48 -11.48 0.18
C SER A 63 26.12 -10.41 1.22
N GLY A 64 25.96 -10.83 2.47
CA GLY A 64 25.72 -9.93 3.60
C GLY A 64 24.97 -10.60 4.71
N ASP A 65 25.02 -9.99 5.89
CA ASP A 65 24.42 -10.54 7.11
C ASP A 65 22.90 -10.33 7.13
N ASP A 66 22.20 -11.15 7.91
CA ASP A 66 20.80 -10.92 8.23
C ASP A 66 20.69 -9.67 9.11
N VAL A 67 19.77 -8.77 8.76
CA VAL A 67 19.65 -7.49 9.47
C VAL A 67 18.24 -6.92 9.36
N ASP A 68 17.85 -6.18 10.39
CA ASP A 68 16.70 -5.28 10.36
C ASP A 68 17.17 -3.86 10.63
N ILE A 69 16.86 -2.95 9.72
CA ILE A 69 17.16 -1.52 9.86
C ILE A 69 15.99 -0.67 9.41
N THR A 70 15.93 0.55 9.91
CA THR A 70 15.01 1.57 9.38
C THR A 70 15.83 2.71 8.80
N VAL A 71 15.37 3.27 7.69
CA VAL A 71 16.06 4.39 7.05
C VAL A 71 15.07 5.32 6.35
N GLY A 72 15.37 6.62 6.31
CA GLY A 72 14.48 7.61 5.70
C GLY A 72 14.13 7.25 4.26
N ALA A 73 12.87 6.88 4.01
CA ALA A 73 12.43 6.25 2.77
C ALA A 73 12.69 7.15 1.57
N ARG A 74 12.23 8.41 1.66
CA ARG A 74 12.40 9.40 0.59
C ARG A 74 13.85 9.75 0.33
N LYS A 75 14.66 9.91 1.39
CA LYS A 75 16.10 10.21 1.23
C LYS A 75 16.81 9.07 0.50
N LEU A 76 16.55 7.81 0.91
CA LEU A 76 17.11 6.65 0.24
C LEU A 76 16.65 6.59 -1.23
N GLN A 77 15.37 6.83 -1.50
CA GLN A 77 14.81 6.82 -2.84
C GLN A 77 15.43 7.90 -3.73
N ASP A 78 15.60 9.12 -3.22
CA ASP A 78 16.22 10.22 -3.95
C ASP A 78 17.71 9.94 -4.23
N ILE A 79 18.43 9.34 -3.27
CA ILE A 79 19.82 8.88 -3.46
C ILE A 79 19.88 7.81 -4.55
N LEU A 80 19.05 6.76 -4.47
CA LEU A 80 19.06 5.67 -5.45
C LEU A 80 18.73 6.19 -6.86
N ARG A 81 17.81 7.15 -7.01
CA ARG A 81 17.51 7.79 -8.31
C ARG A 81 18.67 8.60 -8.87
N ALA A 82 19.44 9.27 -8.00
CA ALA A 82 20.57 10.09 -8.40
C ALA A 82 21.82 9.26 -8.73
N LEU A 83 21.87 8.00 -8.31
CA LEU A 83 23.00 7.12 -8.56
C LEU A 83 22.99 6.56 -9.99
N PRO A 84 24.18 6.50 -10.65
CA PRO A 84 24.34 5.80 -11.93
C PRO A 84 23.90 4.34 -11.83
N GLY A 85 23.27 3.81 -12.89
CA GLY A 85 22.76 2.43 -12.93
C GLY A 85 23.79 1.36 -13.30
N ASP A 86 25.02 1.75 -13.63
CA ASP A 86 26.14 0.91 -14.09
C ASP A 86 27.02 0.38 -12.95
N HIS A 87 26.71 0.73 -11.71
CA HIS A 87 27.43 0.28 -10.52
C HIS A 87 26.52 -0.44 -9.54
N ASP A 88 27.05 -1.49 -8.91
CA ASP A 88 26.42 -2.12 -7.76
C ASP A 88 26.34 -1.15 -6.58
N ILE A 89 25.24 -1.24 -5.85
CA ILE A 89 24.97 -0.53 -4.61
C ILE A 89 25.42 -1.41 -3.45
N ALA A 90 26.42 -0.94 -2.71
CA ALA A 90 26.82 -1.55 -1.45
C ALA A 90 26.19 -0.80 -0.27
N LEU A 91 25.44 -1.54 0.55
CA LEU A 91 24.88 -1.08 1.81
C LEU A 91 25.70 -1.64 2.97
N SER A 92 26.14 -0.77 3.87
CA SER A 92 26.79 -1.19 5.12
C SER A 92 26.22 -0.44 6.31
N LEU A 93 26.16 -1.10 7.46
CA LEU A 93 25.74 -0.53 8.73
C LEU A 93 26.94 -0.36 9.65
N ASP A 94 27.03 0.82 10.24
CA ASP A 94 27.96 1.16 11.31
C ASP A 94 27.16 1.83 12.42
N GLU A 95 27.00 1.14 13.55
CA GLU A 95 26.11 1.53 14.65
C GLU A 95 24.70 1.92 14.17
N ASN A 96 24.38 3.23 14.20
CA ASN A 96 23.10 3.81 13.80
C ASN A 96 23.15 4.52 12.45
N ARG A 97 24.12 4.16 11.59
CA ARG A 97 24.37 4.85 10.33
C ARG A 97 24.52 3.85 9.19
N MET A 98 23.58 3.91 8.26
CA MET A 98 23.68 3.16 7.01
C MET A 98 24.49 3.97 5.99
N THR A 99 25.54 3.37 5.45
CA THR A 99 26.29 3.90 4.31
C THR A 99 25.73 3.29 3.03
N VAL A 100 25.44 4.15 2.04
CA VAL A 100 25.12 3.75 0.66
C VAL A 100 26.31 4.12 -0.22
N LYS A 101 26.95 3.13 -0.84
CA LYS A 101 28.11 3.34 -1.71
C LYS A 101 27.85 2.79 -3.11
N ALA A 102 28.20 3.57 -4.13
CA ALA A 102 28.16 3.14 -5.54
C ALA A 102 29.31 3.82 -6.28
N GLY A 103 30.27 3.03 -6.78
CA GLY A 103 31.51 3.55 -7.35
C GLY A 103 32.23 4.53 -6.40
N ARG A 104 32.34 5.80 -6.82
CA ARG A 104 32.96 6.90 -6.05
C ARG A 104 31.97 7.65 -5.15
N SER A 105 30.67 7.41 -5.31
CA SER A 105 29.62 8.07 -4.52
C SER A 105 29.45 7.37 -3.18
N ARG A 106 29.33 8.17 -2.10
CA ARG A 106 29.11 7.68 -0.74
C ARG A 106 28.14 8.59 -0.01
N PHE A 107 27.06 8.02 0.49
CA PHE A 107 26.05 8.70 1.30
C PHE A 107 25.94 8.03 2.66
N GLN A 108 25.57 8.81 3.67
CA GLN A 108 25.33 8.31 5.01
C GLN A 108 23.92 8.72 5.46
N LEU A 109 23.15 7.75 5.92
CA LEU A 109 21.80 7.92 6.40
C LEU A 109 21.71 7.45 7.85
N GLN A 110 21.09 8.26 8.70
CA GLN A 110 20.78 7.86 10.07
C GLN A 110 19.69 6.78 10.06
N THR A 111 19.87 5.75 10.88
CA THR A 111 18.89 4.71 11.11
C THR A 111 18.23 4.90 12.48
N LEU A 112 17.02 4.37 12.64
CA LEU A 112 16.38 4.20 13.94
C LEU A 112 16.24 2.71 14.26
N PRO A 113 16.13 2.31 15.54
CA PRO A 113 16.03 0.90 15.92
C PRO A 113 14.84 0.22 15.22
N ALA A 114 15.12 -0.89 14.53
CA ALA A 114 14.08 -1.62 13.81
C ALA A 114 13.05 -2.27 14.74
N ALA A 115 13.45 -2.61 15.97
CA ALA A 115 12.56 -3.14 17.00
C ALA A 115 11.44 -2.16 17.39
N ASP A 116 11.66 -0.86 17.21
CA ASP A 116 10.66 0.18 17.52
C ASP A 116 9.73 0.46 16.34
N TYR A 117 9.97 -0.15 15.16
CA TYR A 117 9.17 0.12 13.98
C TYR A 117 7.78 -0.53 14.10
N PRO A 118 6.69 0.25 14.04
CA PRO A 118 5.35 -0.30 14.24
C PRO A 118 4.94 -1.23 13.10
N ARG A 119 4.14 -2.24 13.42
CA ARG A 119 3.55 -3.16 12.43
C ARG A 119 2.06 -3.30 12.68
N LEU A 120 1.29 -3.37 11.60
CA LEU A 120 -0.11 -3.76 11.64
C LEU A 120 -0.21 -5.28 11.65
N SER A 121 -0.84 -5.81 12.70
CA SER A 121 -1.26 -7.21 12.72
C SER A 121 -2.47 -7.37 11.80
N VAL A 122 -2.47 -8.44 11.00
CA VAL A 122 -3.64 -8.84 10.21
C VAL A 122 -4.70 -9.38 11.17
N ALA A 123 -5.94 -8.93 11.02
CA ALA A 123 -7.07 -9.45 11.76
C ALA A 123 -7.22 -10.97 11.54
N GLU A 124 -7.26 -11.75 12.62
CA GLU A 124 -7.58 -13.17 12.60
C GLU A 124 -9.11 -13.36 12.53
N GLY A 125 -9.57 -14.43 11.87
CA GLY A 125 -10.98 -14.85 11.89
C GLY A 125 -11.60 -15.17 10.52
N GLU A 126 -12.90 -15.48 10.58
CA GLU A 126 -13.78 -15.64 9.41
C GLU A 126 -14.06 -14.25 8.82
N GLY A 127 -13.69 -14.07 7.56
CA GLY A 127 -13.87 -12.82 6.82
C GLY A 127 -14.19 -13.12 5.37
N VAL A 128 -14.65 -12.12 4.63
CA VAL A 128 -14.94 -12.29 3.20
C VAL A 128 -13.64 -12.32 2.43
N ARG A 129 -13.48 -13.34 1.58
CA ARG A 129 -12.28 -13.57 0.78
C ARG A 129 -12.69 -13.79 -0.68
N PHE A 130 -12.12 -13.01 -1.58
CA PHE A 130 -12.38 -13.14 -3.01
C PHE A 130 -11.16 -12.66 -3.80
N SER A 131 -11.12 -13.03 -5.08
CA SER A 131 -10.05 -12.66 -5.99
C SER A 131 -10.63 -12.07 -7.28
N VAL A 132 -9.97 -11.05 -7.80
CA VAL A 132 -10.37 -10.36 -9.05
C VAL A 132 -9.13 -10.04 -9.89
N PRO A 133 -9.25 -9.89 -11.21
CA PRO A 133 -8.14 -9.37 -12.03
C PRO A 133 -7.72 -7.96 -11.58
N GLN A 134 -6.41 -7.70 -11.49
CA GLN A 134 -5.88 -6.39 -11.10
C GLN A 134 -6.42 -5.26 -12.01
N ASN A 135 -6.42 -5.47 -13.32
CA ASN A 135 -6.91 -4.49 -14.29
C ASN A 135 -8.40 -4.15 -14.10
N ALA A 136 -9.23 -5.12 -13.71
CA ALA A 136 -10.67 -4.96 -13.51
C ALA A 136 -10.93 -4.11 -12.26
N PHE A 137 -10.28 -4.44 -11.15
CA PHE A 137 -10.38 -3.67 -9.92
C PHE A 137 -9.86 -2.24 -10.11
N LYS A 138 -8.71 -2.07 -10.78
CA LYS A 138 -8.14 -0.74 -11.09
C LYS A 138 -9.08 0.12 -11.94
N LYS A 139 -9.71 -0.46 -12.97
CA LYS A 139 -10.73 0.22 -13.78
C LYS A 139 -11.94 0.63 -12.93
N GLN A 140 -12.43 -0.26 -12.08
CA GLN A 140 -13.57 0.04 -11.20
C GLN A 140 -13.24 1.17 -10.22
N LEU A 141 -12.06 1.18 -9.61
CA LEU A 141 -11.57 2.30 -8.77
C LEU A 141 -11.57 3.61 -9.56
N ALA A 142 -11.06 3.60 -10.80
CA ALA A 142 -10.95 4.79 -11.63
C ALA A 142 -12.33 5.42 -11.95
N LEU A 143 -13.38 4.60 -12.06
CA LEU A 143 -14.75 5.06 -12.29
C LEU A 143 -15.38 5.77 -11.10
N VAL A 144 -14.87 5.58 -9.88
CA VAL A 144 -15.54 6.05 -8.65
C VAL A 144 -14.69 6.99 -7.80
N GLN A 145 -13.36 6.80 -7.75
CA GLN A 145 -12.51 7.45 -6.76
C GLN A 145 -12.54 9.00 -6.81
N TYR A 146 -12.83 9.59 -7.97
CA TYR A 146 -12.85 11.04 -8.15
C TYR A 146 -13.97 11.71 -7.35
N ALA A 147 -15.03 10.98 -7.00
CA ALA A 147 -16.18 11.49 -6.26
C ALA A 147 -16.03 11.40 -4.74
N MET A 148 -14.93 10.84 -4.21
CA MET A 148 -14.64 10.89 -2.77
C MET A 148 -14.42 12.34 -2.32
N ALA A 149 -14.97 12.71 -1.17
CA ALA A 149 -14.75 14.00 -0.56
C ALA A 149 -13.27 14.23 -0.18
N GLN A 150 -12.92 15.49 0.05
CA GLN A 150 -11.57 15.89 0.47
C GLN A 150 -11.67 16.69 1.76
N GLN A 151 -11.17 16.12 2.86
CA GLN A 151 -11.15 16.77 4.18
C GLN A 151 -12.55 17.23 4.64
N ASP A 152 -13.59 16.49 4.27
CA ASP A 152 -14.96 16.75 4.71
C ASP A 152 -15.12 16.37 6.19
N ILE A 153 -15.93 17.14 6.91
CA ILE A 153 -16.29 16.88 8.31
C ILE A 153 -17.04 15.55 8.46
N ARG A 154 -17.77 15.12 7.43
CA ARG A 154 -18.40 13.81 7.30
C ARG A 154 -17.33 12.83 6.85
N TYR A 155 -16.49 12.41 7.79
CA TYR A 155 -15.29 11.63 7.51
C TYR A 155 -15.54 10.34 6.68
N TYR A 156 -16.72 9.74 6.78
CA TYR A 156 -17.13 8.57 5.98
C TYR A 156 -17.22 8.87 4.47
N LEU A 157 -17.41 10.13 4.06
CA LEU A 157 -17.38 10.57 2.66
C LEU A 157 -15.97 10.77 2.12
N ASN A 158 -14.96 10.88 3.01
CA ASN A 158 -13.56 10.93 2.61
C ASN A 158 -13.05 9.56 2.15
N GLY A 159 -13.84 8.49 2.25
CA GLY A 159 -13.50 7.15 1.79
C GLY A 159 -14.38 6.64 0.66
N LEU A 160 -14.08 5.43 0.21
CA LEU A 160 -14.82 4.71 -0.82
C LEU A 160 -15.63 3.59 -0.17
N LEU A 161 -16.96 3.63 -0.29
CA LEU A 161 -17.77 2.47 0.06
C LEU A 161 -17.43 1.32 -0.88
N THR A 162 -17.06 0.17 -0.32
CA THR A 162 -16.84 -1.08 -1.01
C THR A 162 -17.78 -2.11 -0.40
N MET A 163 -18.66 -2.68 -1.22
CA MET A 163 -19.67 -3.64 -0.79
C MET A 163 -19.55 -4.91 -1.61
N VAL A 164 -19.52 -6.04 -0.91
CA VAL A 164 -19.64 -7.36 -1.50
C VAL A 164 -21.00 -7.92 -1.11
N ASP A 165 -21.75 -8.47 -2.06
CA ASP A 165 -23.06 -9.09 -1.81
C ASP A 165 -23.36 -10.13 -2.90
N GLY A 166 -23.43 -11.39 -2.50
CA GLY A 166 -23.49 -12.53 -3.42
C GLY A 166 -22.27 -12.55 -4.36
N GLY A 167 -22.51 -12.72 -5.66
CA GLY A 167 -21.49 -12.64 -6.72
C GLY A 167 -21.17 -11.24 -7.22
N THR A 168 -21.37 -10.18 -6.42
CA THR A 168 -21.24 -8.79 -6.86
C THR A 168 -20.32 -7.96 -5.97
N LEU A 169 -19.44 -7.15 -6.59
CA LEU A 169 -18.63 -6.11 -5.96
C LEU A 169 -19.10 -4.73 -6.40
N ARG A 170 -19.58 -3.92 -5.46
CA ARG A 170 -20.02 -2.54 -5.68
C ARG A 170 -19.05 -1.56 -5.02
N MET A 171 -18.76 -0.47 -5.72
CA MET A 171 -17.97 0.63 -5.21
C MET A 171 -18.73 1.93 -5.38
N VAL A 172 -18.79 2.75 -4.34
CA VAL A 172 -19.53 4.01 -4.33
C VAL A 172 -18.73 5.11 -3.65
N ALA A 173 -18.60 6.26 -4.30
CA ALA A 173 -18.03 7.46 -3.71
C ALA A 173 -18.96 8.65 -3.92
N THR A 174 -18.99 9.56 -2.95
CA THR A 174 -19.73 10.82 -3.04
C THR A 174 -19.13 11.88 -2.13
N ASP A 175 -19.21 13.13 -2.56
CA ASP A 175 -18.87 14.34 -1.80
C ASP A 175 -20.14 15.09 -1.34
N GLY A 176 -21.32 14.52 -1.59
CA GLY A 176 -22.62 15.13 -1.36
C GLY A 176 -23.11 16.05 -2.50
N HIS A 177 -22.25 16.40 -3.45
CA HIS A 177 -22.62 17.14 -4.66
C HIS A 177 -22.77 16.24 -5.89
N ARG A 178 -21.98 15.17 -5.95
CA ARG A 178 -22.02 14.15 -6.99
C ARG A 178 -21.83 12.77 -6.40
N LEU A 179 -22.31 11.77 -7.13
CA LEU A 179 -22.14 10.37 -6.77
C LEU A 179 -21.58 9.60 -7.97
N ALA A 180 -20.61 8.74 -7.69
CA ALA A 180 -20.11 7.78 -8.65
C ALA A 180 -20.36 6.36 -8.12
N TYR A 181 -20.85 5.50 -9.00
CA TYR A 181 -21.22 4.11 -8.71
C TYR A 181 -20.59 3.22 -9.78
N ALA A 182 -19.98 2.12 -9.36
CA ALA A 182 -19.53 1.08 -10.27
C ALA A 182 -19.74 -0.29 -9.65
N GLU A 183 -20.18 -1.23 -10.48
CA GLU A 183 -20.46 -2.60 -10.11
C GLU A 183 -19.71 -3.56 -11.03
N SER A 184 -19.23 -4.68 -10.47
CA SER A 184 -18.67 -5.79 -11.23
C SER A 184 -19.09 -7.13 -10.63
N ALA A 185 -19.16 -8.16 -11.47
CA ALA A 185 -19.34 -9.53 -11.02
C ALA A 185 -18.02 -10.05 -10.42
N ILE A 186 -18.12 -10.83 -9.34
CA ILE A 186 -17.02 -11.54 -8.72
C ILE A 186 -17.36 -13.03 -8.61
N ALA A 187 -16.35 -13.89 -8.55
CA ALA A 187 -16.56 -15.32 -8.43
C ALA A 187 -17.02 -15.70 -7.00
N GLY A 188 -17.98 -16.63 -6.93
CA GLY A 188 -18.52 -17.16 -5.69
C GLY A 188 -19.73 -16.38 -5.16
N GLU A 189 -20.30 -16.87 -4.07
CA GLU A 189 -21.41 -16.24 -3.35
C GLU A 189 -20.91 -15.81 -1.96
N HIS A 190 -20.98 -14.52 -1.68
CA HIS A 190 -20.41 -13.92 -0.48
C HIS A 190 -21.50 -13.25 0.37
N PRO A 191 -21.39 -13.27 1.71
CA PRO A 191 -22.33 -12.56 2.56
C PRO A 191 -22.22 -11.04 2.35
N ARG A 192 -23.35 -10.35 2.43
CA ARG A 192 -23.39 -8.88 2.34
C ARG A 192 -22.44 -8.25 3.36
N THR A 193 -21.40 -7.59 2.88
CA THR A 193 -20.35 -6.96 3.67
C THR A 193 -20.08 -5.58 3.10
N GLU A 194 -20.20 -4.56 3.94
CA GLU A 194 -20.01 -3.15 3.58
C GLU A 194 -18.87 -2.56 4.39
N VAL A 195 -17.88 -1.98 3.70
CA VAL A 195 -16.73 -1.33 4.33
C VAL A 195 -16.39 -0.02 3.63
N ILE A 196 -15.78 0.91 4.37
CA ILE A 196 -15.34 2.19 3.81
C ILE A 196 -13.81 2.21 3.77
N LEU A 197 -13.25 2.19 2.56
CA LEU A 197 -11.82 2.27 2.32
C LEU A 197 -11.33 3.71 2.48
N PRO A 198 -10.27 3.96 3.26
CA PRO A 198 -9.65 5.29 3.30
C PRO A 198 -9.15 5.72 1.92
N ARG A 199 -9.24 7.04 1.63
CA ARG A 199 -8.75 7.62 0.37
C ARG A 199 -7.31 7.24 0.04
N LYS A 200 -6.44 7.18 1.05
CA LYS A 200 -5.03 6.84 0.90
C LYS A 200 -4.87 5.41 0.36
N THR A 201 -5.61 4.46 0.91
CA THR A 201 -5.69 3.07 0.45
C THR A 201 -6.15 2.98 -1.00
N VAL A 202 -7.22 3.70 -1.35
CA VAL A 202 -7.74 3.76 -2.73
C VAL A 202 -6.68 4.31 -3.70
N THR A 203 -6.02 5.40 -3.32
CA THR A 203 -4.99 6.06 -4.15
C THR A 203 -3.77 5.15 -4.35
N GLU A 204 -3.36 4.43 -3.31
CA GLU A 204 -2.25 3.48 -3.39
C GLU A 204 -2.57 2.27 -4.28
N LEU A 205 -3.77 1.70 -4.17
CA LEU A 205 -4.20 0.62 -5.05
C LEU A 205 -4.26 1.08 -6.51
N ALA A 206 -4.84 2.26 -6.78
CA ALA A 206 -4.91 2.81 -8.13
C ALA A 206 -3.53 3.04 -8.76
N ARG A 207 -2.51 3.35 -7.94
CA ARG A 207 -1.11 3.55 -8.36
C ARG A 207 -0.37 2.22 -8.59
N GLN A 208 -0.62 1.21 -7.76
CA GLN A 208 0.19 -0.01 -7.72
C GLN A 208 -0.37 -1.16 -8.57
N LEU A 209 -1.68 -1.21 -8.78
CA LEU A 209 -2.29 -2.27 -9.59
C LEU A 209 -1.86 -2.15 -11.06
N GLY A 210 -1.43 -3.28 -11.62
CA GLY A 210 -1.02 -3.38 -13.01
C GLY A 210 -2.21 -3.44 -13.97
N ASP A 211 -1.95 -3.16 -15.25
CA ASP A 211 -2.91 -3.40 -16.34
C ASP A 211 -2.78 -4.86 -16.82
N THR A 212 -2.98 -5.80 -15.90
CA THR A 212 -2.82 -7.25 -16.10
C THR A 212 -4.04 -8.04 -15.58
N ASP A 213 -4.23 -9.24 -16.09
CA ASP A 213 -5.25 -10.20 -15.61
C ASP A 213 -4.75 -11.03 -14.40
N GLU A 214 -3.53 -10.79 -13.91
CA GLU A 214 -3.04 -11.40 -12.67
C GLU A 214 -3.99 -11.10 -11.49
N PRO A 215 -4.10 -12.04 -10.52
CA PRO A 215 -5.04 -11.91 -9.42
C PRO A 215 -4.66 -10.80 -8.44
N LEU A 216 -5.68 -10.16 -7.90
CA LEU A 216 -5.70 -9.36 -6.69
C LEU A 216 -6.55 -10.11 -5.67
N ASP A 217 -5.91 -10.66 -4.65
CA ASP A 217 -6.59 -11.33 -3.55
C ASP A 217 -6.99 -10.31 -2.48
N ILE A 218 -8.25 -10.36 -2.06
CA ILE A 218 -8.85 -9.41 -1.13
C ILE A 218 -9.42 -10.17 0.06
N VAL A 219 -9.05 -9.73 1.27
CA VAL A 219 -9.59 -10.26 2.53
C VAL A 219 -10.14 -9.12 3.36
N ILE A 220 -11.43 -9.18 3.69
CA ILE A 220 -12.11 -8.25 4.59
C ILE A 220 -12.36 -8.98 5.91
N ALA A 221 -11.74 -8.53 7.00
CA ALA A 221 -11.88 -9.15 8.31
C ALA A 221 -11.78 -8.10 9.43
N GLY A 222 -12.73 -8.14 10.37
CA GLY A 222 -12.80 -7.16 11.46
C GLY A 222 -12.87 -5.73 10.94
N ASN A 223 -11.99 -4.86 11.44
CA ASN A 223 -11.86 -3.46 11.02
C ASN A 223 -10.75 -3.24 9.99
N GLN A 224 -10.37 -4.29 9.25
CA GLN A 224 -9.28 -4.25 8.28
C GLN A 224 -9.68 -4.84 6.93
N ILE A 225 -8.96 -4.41 5.91
CA ILE A 225 -8.92 -5.06 4.61
C ILE A 225 -7.45 -5.31 4.22
N VAL A 226 -7.21 -6.45 3.60
CA VAL A 226 -5.90 -6.85 3.09
C VAL A 226 -5.99 -7.12 1.60
N PHE A 227 -5.06 -6.54 0.85
CA PHE A 227 -4.90 -6.73 -0.57
C PHE A 227 -3.54 -7.40 -0.84
N ARG A 228 -3.54 -8.47 -1.65
CA ARG A 228 -2.30 -9.16 -2.06
C ARG A 228 -2.25 -9.30 -3.57
N PHE A 229 -1.16 -8.86 -4.17
CA PHE A 229 -0.94 -8.92 -5.62
C PHE A 229 0.56 -8.89 -5.91
N GLY A 230 1.04 -9.81 -6.74
CA GLY A 230 2.47 -10.00 -6.96
C GLY A 230 3.23 -10.14 -5.62
N PRO A 231 4.34 -9.39 -5.41
CA PRO A 231 5.09 -9.43 -4.16
C PRO A 231 4.54 -8.50 -3.06
N ILE A 232 3.42 -7.81 -3.29
CA ILE A 232 2.89 -6.75 -2.45
C ILE A 232 1.77 -7.27 -1.56
N GLU A 233 1.82 -6.87 -0.29
CA GLU A 233 0.73 -6.95 0.67
C GLU A 233 0.42 -5.55 1.20
N LEU A 234 -0.82 -5.11 1.04
CA LEU A 234 -1.32 -3.83 1.57
C LEU A 234 -2.40 -4.13 2.61
N ILE A 235 -2.17 -3.68 3.84
CA ILE A 235 -3.12 -3.76 4.95
C ILE A 235 -3.64 -2.34 5.22
N SER A 236 -4.96 -2.19 5.32
CA SER A 236 -5.60 -0.92 5.67
C SER A 236 -6.60 -1.13 6.79
N LYS A 237 -6.59 -0.25 7.78
CA LYS A 237 -7.77 -0.05 8.63
C LYS A 237 -8.92 0.50 7.78
N LEU A 238 -10.14 0.24 8.23
CA LEU A 238 -11.38 0.74 7.63
C LEU A 238 -11.83 2.01 8.34
N ILE A 239 -12.52 2.89 7.64
CA ILE A 239 -13.17 4.04 8.30
C ILE A 239 -14.39 3.52 9.07
N ASP A 240 -14.40 3.73 10.39
CA ASP A 240 -15.54 3.39 11.25
C ASP A 240 -16.65 4.43 11.08
N GLY A 241 -17.63 4.14 10.23
CA GLY A 241 -18.76 5.02 9.99
C GLY A 241 -19.80 4.36 9.09
N LYS A 242 -21.00 4.95 9.06
CA LYS A 242 -22.10 4.50 8.20
C LYS A 242 -22.12 5.34 6.93
N PHE A 243 -21.93 4.70 5.77
CA PHE A 243 -22.09 5.37 4.49
C PHE A 243 -23.57 5.73 4.27
N PRO A 244 -23.90 6.90 3.67
CA PRO A 244 -25.28 7.27 3.40
C PRO A 244 -25.96 6.27 2.46
N ASP A 245 -27.28 6.16 2.60
CA ASP A 245 -28.12 5.38 1.69
C ASP A 245 -28.13 6.05 0.30
N TYR A 246 -27.22 5.59 -0.56
CA TYR A 246 -26.97 6.17 -1.86
C TYR A 246 -28.04 5.80 -2.91
N GLU A 247 -28.77 4.70 -2.71
CA GLU A 247 -29.79 4.26 -3.66
C GLU A 247 -30.93 5.28 -3.76
N ARG A 248 -31.22 5.98 -2.65
CA ARG A 248 -32.25 7.02 -2.57
C ARG A 248 -31.97 8.26 -3.43
N VAL A 249 -30.72 8.47 -3.84
CA VAL A 249 -30.33 9.64 -4.67
C VAL A 249 -30.10 9.27 -6.13
N ILE A 250 -30.17 7.98 -6.50
CA ILE A 250 -30.11 7.55 -7.89
C ILE A 250 -31.51 7.69 -8.49
N PRO A 251 -31.70 8.55 -9.52
CA PRO A 251 -33.00 8.71 -10.16
C PRO A 251 -33.47 7.39 -10.80
N GLN A 252 -34.63 6.89 -10.37
CA GLN A 252 -35.17 5.61 -10.84
C GLN A 252 -35.86 5.70 -12.21
N ASN A 253 -36.33 6.89 -12.59
CA ASN A 253 -37.19 7.10 -13.75
C ASN A 253 -36.63 8.15 -14.71
N HIS A 254 -35.42 7.95 -15.22
CA HIS A 254 -34.90 8.79 -16.30
C HIS A 254 -35.25 8.17 -17.66
N PRO A 255 -36.09 8.83 -18.50
CA PRO A 255 -36.28 8.37 -19.88
C PRO A 255 -34.94 8.45 -20.63
N LYS A 256 -34.65 7.40 -21.40
CA LYS A 256 -33.48 7.33 -22.29
C LYS A 256 -33.50 8.43 -23.33
#